data_AF-A0A7J9X783-F1
#
_entry.id   AF-A0A7J9X783-F1
#
_cell.length_a   1.000
_cell.length_b   1.000
_cell.length_c   1.000
_cell.angle_alpha   90.00
_cell.angle_beta   90.00
_cell.angle_gamma   90.00
#
_symmetry.space_group_name_H-M   'P 1'
#
loop_
_entity.id
_entity.type
_entity.pdbx_description
1 polymer ?
#
loop_
_entity_poly.entity_id
_entity_poly.type
_entity_poly.pdbx_seq_one_letter_code
_entity_poly.pdbx_strand_id
1 'polypeptide(L)'
;MTQPVLDGATTEVVRSYLVAAAEEMRATLIRTAFNPVIYEVLDFGISVYDAKLRLVAEATGLTRFLGANDYSLRKGVEYVGVENLHPGDIVLLNYPYWNAAHAYDATLFMPVFSEGSLFGYLCVRAHWMDLGAKDPGYVLDSTDVHQEGLLFPGTKVFERGAPDTKILELIRFNSRLPELVIGDLHAQVAALRTGERRIHEILAKFGRRTVERAIDQLIELGAATATEMLRGLPQGSWTAVDWLDDDGVSDYAVRMQVTVTIADGTMTCDFTGSAPATRGPVNLPLGSTIACARVAYKAFTTPYEQANAGHFAPLRVRTEPGTLFHATYPAATFTQWTGNLAVELIYKALAQGMPDRVAACSGGDVPGFMMVGEHPEHGGFYAISNNDLVGWGASATHDGHGPANHICQTAGHNTPVEVLEARSGMVVERLEIRCDSAGAGRFRGGCGLRRDIRFRSAGEFLSVIKRTKTPPWALAGGAEPEPSQVLAFPGTEREQRVGTKRLTVRPGDRISLLTAGGGGHGDPRTRDPDLVRADVAEGYVSAAAARNDYGVEVSR
;
A
#
# COMPACT_ATOMS: atom_id res chain seq x y z
N MET A 1 -3.59 1.81 -43.92
CA MET A 1 -2.51 0.79 -43.97
C MET A 1 -2.27 0.31 -42.56
N THR A 2 -2.65 -0.93 -42.24
CA THR A 2 -2.26 -1.59 -40.98
C THR A 2 -0.74 -1.61 -40.93
N GLN A 3 -0.16 -1.00 -39.89
CA GLN A 3 1.30 -0.98 -39.76
C GLN A 3 1.80 -2.43 -39.59
N PRO A 4 3.00 -2.79 -40.07
CA PRO A 4 3.54 -4.13 -39.87
C PRO A 4 3.68 -4.44 -38.36
N VAL A 5 3.51 -5.72 -38.02
CA VAL A 5 3.75 -6.26 -36.67
C VAL A 5 5.27 -6.26 -36.45
N LEU A 6 5.74 -5.72 -35.33
CA LEU A 6 7.17 -5.81 -34.97
C LEU A 6 7.51 -7.23 -34.55
N ASP A 7 8.74 -7.64 -34.81
CA ASP A 7 9.25 -8.91 -34.29
C ASP A 7 9.31 -8.91 -32.76
N GLY A 8 9.25 -10.10 -32.16
CA GLY A 8 9.23 -10.25 -30.71
C GLY A 8 10.50 -9.75 -30.03
N ALA A 9 11.67 -9.87 -30.67
CA ALA A 9 12.93 -9.44 -30.07
C ALA A 9 12.98 -7.91 -29.95
N THR A 10 12.62 -7.17 -31.00
CA THR A 10 12.52 -5.71 -30.95
C THR A 10 11.52 -5.26 -29.88
N THR A 11 10.35 -5.90 -29.81
CA THR A 11 9.31 -5.56 -28.83
C THR A 11 9.80 -5.75 -27.40
N GLU A 12 10.46 -6.86 -27.10
CA GLU A 12 11.00 -7.17 -25.77
C GLU A 12 12.20 -6.28 -25.38
N VAL A 13 13.05 -5.92 -26.33
CA VAL A 13 14.13 -4.96 -26.09
C VAL A 13 13.54 -3.60 -25.72
N VAL A 14 12.56 -3.09 -26.48
CA VAL A 14 11.90 -1.81 -26.15
C VAL A 14 11.21 -1.87 -24.79
N ARG A 15 10.51 -2.96 -24.46
CA ARG A 15 9.93 -3.20 -23.12
C ARG A 15 10.98 -3.04 -22.03
N SER A 16 12.11 -3.72 -22.19
CA SER A 16 13.20 -3.71 -21.20
C SER A 16 13.78 -2.31 -20.98
N TYR A 17 13.92 -1.51 -22.05
CA TYR A 17 14.34 -0.11 -21.95
C TYR A 17 13.33 0.78 -21.23
N LEU A 18 12.03 0.60 -21.48
CA LEU A 18 10.96 1.35 -20.81
C LEU A 18 10.88 1.02 -19.32
N VAL A 19 11.02 -0.25 -18.95
CA VAL A 19 11.11 -0.69 -17.55
C VAL A 19 12.38 -0.14 -16.89
N ALA A 20 13.53 -0.19 -17.57
CA ALA A 20 14.76 0.39 -17.06
C ALA A 20 14.65 1.91 -16.82
N ALA A 21 13.92 2.64 -17.67
CA ALA A 21 13.65 4.06 -17.44
C ALA A 21 12.85 4.29 -16.13
N ALA A 22 11.82 3.48 -15.87
CA ALA A 22 11.05 3.55 -14.63
C ALA A 22 11.92 3.21 -13.39
N GLU A 23 12.78 2.19 -13.48
CA GLU A 23 13.71 1.83 -12.39
C GLU A 23 14.78 2.91 -12.15
N GLU A 24 15.24 3.61 -13.18
CA GLU A 24 16.17 4.74 -13.01
C GLU A 24 15.50 5.95 -12.36
N MET A 25 14.21 6.20 -12.67
CA MET A 25 13.41 7.17 -11.93
C MET A 25 13.31 6.77 -10.45
N ARG A 26 13.08 5.48 -10.17
CA ARG A 26 13.01 4.91 -8.81
C ARG A 26 14.31 5.11 -8.05
N ALA A 27 15.44 4.73 -8.64
CA ALA A 27 16.75 4.89 -8.03
C ALA A 27 17.08 6.37 -7.75
N THR A 28 16.63 7.27 -8.64
CA THR A 28 16.79 8.72 -8.44
C THR A 28 15.98 9.20 -7.24
N LEU A 29 14.69 8.84 -7.15
CA LEU A 29 13.82 9.24 -6.05
C LEU A 29 14.39 8.78 -4.69
N ILE A 30 14.74 7.49 -4.57
CA ILE A 30 15.28 6.92 -3.32
C ILE A 30 16.54 7.66 -2.87
N ARG A 31 17.44 8.01 -3.80
CA ARG A 31 18.72 8.66 -3.48
C ARG A 31 18.60 10.14 -3.13
N THR A 32 17.52 10.80 -3.51
CA THR A 32 17.35 12.25 -3.32
C THR A 32 16.23 12.61 -2.36
N ALA A 33 15.44 11.64 -1.89
CA ALA A 33 14.40 11.84 -0.90
C ALA A 33 14.96 12.21 0.47
N PHE A 34 14.21 13.03 1.21
CA PHE A 34 14.57 13.54 2.53
C PHE A 34 13.88 12.74 3.63
N ASN A 35 12.73 12.14 3.31
CA ASN A 35 11.89 11.39 4.24
C ASN A 35 12.21 9.88 4.25
N PRO A 36 12.51 9.26 5.42
CA PRO A 36 12.69 7.81 5.56
C PRO A 36 11.52 6.98 5.02
N VAL A 37 10.30 7.50 5.05
CA VAL A 37 9.12 6.81 4.50
C VAL A 37 9.29 6.55 2.99
N ILE A 38 10.01 7.42 2.27
CA ILE A 38 10.27 7.25 0.84
C ILE A 38 11.49 6.35 0.61
N TYR A 39 12.61 6.57 1.31
CA TYR A 39 13.86 5.88 0.98
C TYR A 39 14.09 4.55 1.74
N GLU A 40 13.48 4.33 2.91
CA GLU A 40 13.53 3.04 3.64
C GLU A 40 12.28 2.19 3.39
N VAL A 41 11.10 2.76 3.63
CA VAL A 41 9.81 2.03 3.57
C VAL A 41 9.33 1.86 2.12
N LEU A 42 9.78 2.74 1.21
CA LEU A 42 9.42 2.76 -0.20
C LEU A 42 7.95 3.12 -0.45
N ASP A 43 7.38 4.05 0.32
CA ASP A 43 6.01 4.55 0.15
C ASP A 43 5.89 5.55 -1.03
N PHE A 44 6.05 5.00 -2.24
CA PHE A 44 5.92 5.75 -3.49
C PHE A 44 5.49 4.83 -4.66
N GLY A 45 4.95 5.43 -5.71
CA GLY A 45 4.60 4.75 -6.96
C GLY A 45 5.09 5.51 -8.18
N ILE A 46 5.83 4.85 -9.07
CA ILE A 46 6.38 5.44 -10.29
C ILE A 46 5.79 4.73 -11.51
N SER A 47 5.34 5.51 -12.49
CA SER A 47 4.76 4.97 -13.71
C SER A 47 5.00 5.83 -14.94
N VAL A 48 5.08 5.14 -16.08
CA VAL A 48 5.27 5.67 -17.43
C VAL A 48 4.03 5.35 -18.25
N TYR A 49 3.51 6.35 -18.97
CA TYR A 49 2.30 6.25 -19.77
C TYR A 49 2.53 6.72 -21.19
N ASP A 50 1.75 6.18 -22.13
CA ASP A 50 1.67 6.71 -23.48
C ASP A 50 0.72 7.93 -23.57
N ALA A 51 0.64 8.56 -24.74
CA ALA A 51 -0.25 9.69 -24.99
C ALA A 51 -1.74 9.36 -24.79
N LYS A 52 -2.13 8.08 -24.80
CA LYS A 52 -3.50 7.60 -24.58
C LYS A 52 -3.78 7.30 -23.09
N LEU A 53 -2.86 7.67 -22.18
CA LEU A 53 -2.98 7.45 -20.74
C LEU A 53 -3.04 5.96 -20.37
N ARG A 54 -2.42 5.10 -21.17
CA ARG A 54 -2.25 3.67 -20.89
C ARG A 54 -0.91 3.46 -20.20
N LEU A 55 -0.94 2.75 -19.07
CA LEU A 55 0.26 2.33 -18.34
C LEU A 55 1.16 1.50 -19.27
N VAL A 56 2.42 1.90 -19.39
CA VAL A 56 3.44 1.26 -20.23
C VAL A 56 4.43 0.47 -19.39
N ALA A 57 4.92 1.10 -18.33
CA ALA A 57 5.87 0.52 -17.38
C ALA A 57 5.69 1.19 -16.01
N GLU A 58 6.10 0.50 -14.95
CA GLU A 58 6.11 1.02 -13.59
C GLU A 58 7.30 0.46 -12.81
N ALA A 59 7.64 1.16 -11.73
CA ALA A 59 8.64 0.76 -10.77
C ALA A 59 8.07 1.05 -9.37
N THR A 60 7.25 0.12 -8.88
CA THR A 60 6.47 0.29 -7.66
C THR A 60 7.35 0.21 -6.41
N GLY A 61 7.12 1.12 -5.46
CA GLY A 61 7.65 1.03 -4.10
C GLY A 61 6.79 0.08 -3.27
N LEU A 62 5.55 0.46 -2.98
CA LEU A 62 4.56 -0.43 -2.35
C LEU A 62 3.74 -1.21 -3.38
N THR A 63 3.42 -2.46 -3.04
CA THR A 63 2.57 -3.34 -3.85
C THR A 63 1.18 -2.73 -4.09
N ARG A 64 0.63 -1.99 -3.12
CA ARG A 64 -0.65 -1.27 -3.25
C ARG A 64 -0.67 -0.22 -4.37
N PHE A 65 0.50 0.26 -4.81
CA PHE A 65 0.60 1.25 -5.87
C PHE A 65 0.64 0.69 -7.29
N LEU A 66 0.54 -0.64 -7.44
CA LEU A 66 0.43 -1.34 -8.71
C LEU A 66 -0.71 -0.79 -9.57
N GLY A 67 -0.37 -0.06 -10.64
CA GLY A 67 -1.29 0.69 -11.49
C GLY A 67 -2.10 1.80 -10.77
N ALA A 68 -1.84 2.11 -9.49
CA ALA A 68 -2.67 3.03 -8.71
C ALA A 68 -2.66 4.47 -9.25
N ASN A 69 -1.58 4.86 -9.92
CA ASN A 69 -1.41 6.17 -10.54
C ASN A 69 -2.32 6.39 -11.76
N ASP A 70 -2.89 5.33 -12.36
CA ASP A 70 -3.66 5.44 -13.61
C ASP A 70 -4.90 6.33 -13.47
N TYR A 71 -5.60 6.19 -12.35
CA TYR A 71 -6.81 6.96 -12.08
C TYR A 71 -6.45 8.42 -11.82
N SER A 72 -5.39 8.65 -11.01
CA SER A 72 -4.85 9.97 -10.69
C SER A 72 -4.42 10.73 -11.94
N LEU A 73 -3.60 10.12 -12.80
CA LEU A 73 -3.15 10.73 -14.03
C LEU A 73 -4.33 11.08 -14.95
N ARG A 74 -5.28 10.16 -15.15
CA ARG A 74 -6.46 10.43 -16.00
C ARG A 74 -7.28 11.61 -15.50
N LYS A 75 -7.61 11.66 -14.21
CA LYS A 75 -8.36 12.77 -13.62
C LYS A 75 -7.57 14.07 -13.65
N GLY A 76 -6.26 14.02 -13.40
CA GLY A 76 -5.38 15.19 -13.46
C GLY A 76 -5.30 15.79 -14.87
N VAL A 77 -5.10 14.95 -15.90
CA VAL A 77 -5.08 15.40 -17.30
C VAL A 77 -6.46 15.89 -17.76
N GLU A 78 -7.55 15.22 -17.36
CA GLU A 78 -8.93 15.68 -17.61
C GLU A 78 -9.18 17.07 -17.02
N TYR A 79 -8.74 17.31 -15.78
CA TYR A 79 -8.93 18.58 -15.09
C TYR A 79 -8.10 19.72 -15.68
N VAL A 80 -6.81 19.47 -15.97
CA VAL A 80 -5.91 20.50 -16.51
C VAL A 80 -6.22 20.80 -17.98
N GLY A 81 -6.65 19.79 -18.75
CA GLY A 81 -6.80 19.88 -20.21
C GLY A 81 -5.46 19.67 -20.93
N VAL A 82 -5.44 18.77 -21.91
CA VAL A 82 -4.22 18.42 -22.68
C VAL A 82 -3.65 19.63 -23.41
N GLU A 83 -4.51 20.54 -23.85
CA GLU A 83 -4.16 21.79 -24.52
C GLU A 83 -3.41 22.79 -23.62
N ASN A 84 -3.53 22.65 -22.29
CA ASN A 84 -2.85 23.51 -21.33
C ASN A 84 -1.53 22.91 -20.85
N LEU A 85 -1.17 21.72 -21.33
CA LEU A 85 0.07 21.02 -20.98
C LEU A 85 1.16 21.31 -22.02
N HIS A 86 2.32 21.76 -21.55
CA HIS A 86 3.45 22.14 -22.38
C HIS A 86 4.74 21.42 -21.96
N PRO A 87 5.76 21.35 -22.84
CA PRO A 87 7.08 20.83 -22.46
C PRO A 87 7.63 21.52 -21.21
N GLY A 88 8.08 20.72 -20.24
CA GLY A 88 8.63 21.20 -18.97
C GLY A 88 7.59 21.56 -17.89
N ASP A 89 6.29 21.41 -18.15
CA ASP A 89 5.27 21.56 -17.12
C ASP A 89 5.32 20.38 -16.14
N ILE A 90 5.17 20.63 -14.84
CA ILE A 90 4.99 19.57 -13.83
C ILE A 90 3.77 19.93 -12.98
N VAL A 91 2.83 18.98 -12.90
CA VAL A 91 1.53 19.17 -12.26
C VAL A 91 1.46 18.36 -10.98
N LEU A 92 1.04 18.98 -9.89
CA LEU A 92 0.78 18.40 -8.59
C LEU A 92 -0.72 18.12 -8.41
N LEU A 93 -1.02 16.89 -7.99
CA LEU A 93 -2.35 16.40 -7.66
C LEU A 93 -2.29 15.64 -6.32
N ASN A 94 -3.03 16.09 -5.32
CA ASN A 94 -3.24 15.34 -4.07
C ASN A 94 -4.71 15.33 -3.62
N TYR A 95 -5.62 15.95 -4.37
CA TYR A 95 -7.06 15.92 -4.07
C TYR A 95 -7.60 14.48 -4.04
N PRO A 96 -7.97 13.91 -2.87
CA PRO A 96 -8.06 12.45 -2.68
C PRO A 96 -8.95 11.70 -3.67
N TYR A 97 -10.12 12.28 -3.97
CA TYR A 97 -11.13 11.65 -4.83
C TYR A 97 -10.66 11.49 -6.29
N TRP A 98 -9.68 12.28 -6.72
CA TRP A 98 -9.05 12.16 -8.03
C TRP A 98 -7.69 11.50 -7.93
N ASN A 99 -6.93 11.86 -6.90
CA ASN A 99 -5.60 11.36 -6.66
C ASN A 99 -5.58 9.86 -6.29
N ALA A 100 -6.71 9.24 -5.95
CA ALA A 100 -6.76 7.81 -5.63
C ALA A 100 -5.87 7.43 -4.43
N ALA A 101 -5.69 8.36 -3.49
CA ALA A 101 -4.91 8.22 -2.27
C ALA A 101 -5.37 9.29 -1.25
N HIS A 102 -4.82 9.29 -0.04
CA HIS A 102 -5.06 10.36 0.91
C HIS A 102 -4.25 11.61 0.55
N ALA A 103 -4.54 12.75 1.20
CA ALA A 103 -3.99 14.05 0.81
C ALA A 103 -2.45 14.16 0.89
N TYR A 104 -1.79 13.29 1.64
CA TYR A 104 -0.33 13.32 1.83
C TYR A 104 0.42 12.53 0.75
N ASP A 105 -0.26 11.66 0.01
CA ASP A 105 0.32 10.93 -1.12
C ASP A 105 0.32 11.82 -2.37
N ALA A 106 1.23 12.79 -2.42
CA ALA A 106 1.30 13.77 -3.50
C ALA A 106 1.74 13.14 -4.83
N THR A 107 0.90 13.21 -5.85
CA THR A 107 1.21 12.76 -7.20
C THR A 107 1.69 13.94 -8.05
N LEU A 108 2.89 13.82 -8.61
CA LEU A 108 3.39 14.71 -9.65
C LEU A 108 3.36 14.00 -10.99
N PHE A 109 2.86 14.66 -12.04
CA PHE A 109 2.97 14.17 -13.40
C PHE A 109 3.56 15.23 -14.36
N MET A 110 4.20 14.74 -15.41
CA MET A 110 4.87 15.55 -16.43
C MET A 110 4.57 15.01 -17.84
N PRO A 111 4.08 15.84 -18.78
CA PRO A 111 3.94 15.45 -20.17
C PRO A 111 5.32 15.41 -20.85
N VAL A 112 5.56 14.38 -21.65
CA VAL A 112 6.79 14.23 -22.45
C VAL A 112 6.45 14.44 -23.92
N PHE A 113 7.12 15.40 -24.55
CA PHE A 113 6.93 15.74 -25.97
C PHE A 113 8.10 15.24 -26.80
N SER A 114 7.86 14.83 -28.04
CA SER A 114 8.91 14.52 -29.02
C SER A 114 8.48 15.03 -30.38
N GLU A 115 9.41 15.65 -31.12
CA GLU A 115 9.13 16.20 -32.46
C GLU A 115 7.90 17.13 -32.48
N GLY A 116 7.76 17.97 -31.44
CA GLY A 116 6.69 18.95 -31.33
C GLY A 116 5.30 18.40 -30.98
N SER A 117 5.18 17.10 -30.65
CA SER A 117 3.90 16.49 -30.25
C SER A 117 4.03 15.62 -29.01
N LEU A 118 2.95 15.48 -28.26
CA LEU A 118 2.90 14.67 -27.05
C LEU A 118 3.23 13.21 -27.38
N PHE A 119 4.17 12.62 -26.63
CA PHE A 119 4.50 11.20 -26.69
C PHE A 119 3.84 10.42 -25.56
N GLY A 120 3.85 10.97 -24.34
CA GLY A 120 3.32 10.29 -23.16
C GLY A 120 3.45 11.11 -21.89
N TYR A 121 3.33 10.44 -20.75
CA TYR A 121 3.39 11.06 -19.43
C TYR A 121 4.26 10.25 -18.48
N LEU A 122 4.89 10.95 -17.55
CA LEU A 122 5.60 10.37 -16.43
C LEU A 122 4.88 10.75 -15.15
N CYS A 123 4.82 9.84 -14.18
CA CYS A 123 4.09 10.03 -12.94
C CYS A 123 4.91 9.50 -11.77
N VAL A 124 4.97 10.28 -10.69
CA VAL A 124 5.60 9.91 -9.43
C VAL A 124 4.67 10.32 -8.29
N ARG A 125 4.19 9.35 -7.52
CA ARG A 125 3.50 9.55 -6.25
C ARG A 125 4.45 9.28 -5.10
N ALA A 126 4.46 10.13 -4.09
CA ALA A 126 5.24 9.90 -2.87
C ALA A 126 4.51 10.44 -1.64
N HIS A 127 4.74 9.81 -0.49
CA HIS A 127 4.16 10.23 0.78
C HIS A 127 4.93 11.42 1.39
N TRP A 128 4.26 12.57 1.53
CA TRP A 128 4.79 13.76 2.19
C TRP A 128 4.41 13.78 3.66
N MET A 129 5.28 14.34 4.52
CA MET A 129 5.10 14.24 5.98
C MET A 129 4.09 15.21 6.56
N ASP A 130 3.89 16.39 5.96
CA ASP A 130 3.00 17.41 6.53
C ASP A 130 2.53 18.41 5.47
N LEU A 131 1.22 18.55 5.33
CA LEU A 131 0.57 19.53 4.46
C LEU A 131 -0.38 20.45 5.26
N GLY A 132 -0.06 20.72 6.53
CA GLY A 132 -0.86 21.63 7.35
C GLY A 132 -2.26 21.08 7.71
N ALA A 133 -2.38 19.77 7.86
CA ALA A 133 -3.62 19.15 8.38
C ALA A 133 -3.91 19.59 9.82
N LYS A 134 -5.13 19.33 10.32
CA LYS A 134 -5.56 19.84 11.64
C LYS A 134 -4.62 19.45 12.79
N ASP A 135 -4.03 18.25 12.71
CA ASP A 135 -3.05 17.74 13.65
C ASP A 135 -1.71 17.47 12.93
N PRO A 136 -0.57 17.51 13.65
CA PRO A 136 0.69 17.04 13.10
C PRO A 136 0.67 15.52 12.90
N GLY A 137 1.37 15.05 11.87
CA GLY A 137 1.42 13.62 11.53
C GLY A 137 0.07 13.15 10.98
N TYR A 138 -0.37 11.96 11.40
CA TYR A 138 -1.64 11.41 10.91
C TYR A 138 -2.87 11.99 11.60
N VAL A 139 -3.89 12.31 10.80
CA VAL A 139 -5.22 12.68 11.29
C VAL A 139 -6.07 11.42 11.39
N LEU A 140 -6.45 11.04 12.62
CA LEU A 140 -7.12 9.76 12.89
C LEU A 140 -8.64 9.88 13.07
N ASP A 141 -9.13 11.12 13.16
CA ASP A 141 -10.49 11.49 13.55
C ASP A 141 -11.05 12.65 12.70
N SER A 142 -10.50 12.89 11.50
CA SER A 142 -11.09 13.87 10.58
C SER A 142 -12.49 13.44 10.16
N THR A 143 -13.40 14.39 10.15
CA THR A 143 -14.78 14.21 9.69
C THR A 143 -15.06 14.90 8.36
N ASP A 144 -14.11 15.72 7.89
CA ASP A 144 -14.17 16.46 6.65
C ASP A 144 -12.76 16.54 6.03
N VAL A 145 -12.66 16.39 4.71
CA VAL A 145 -11.38 16.46 3.98
C VAL A 145 -10.61 17.76 4.19
N HIS A 146 -11.28 18.87 4.53
CA HIS A 146 -10.59 20.14 4.84
C HIS A 146 -9.78 20.11 6.13
N GLN A 147 -9.96 19.08 6.96
CA GLN A 147 -9.12 18.82 8.12
C GLN A 147 -7.83 18.07 7.77
N GLU A 148 -7.70 17.61 6.53
CA GLU A 148 -6.65 16.68 6.07
C GLU A 148 -5.47 17.38 5.38
N GLY A 149 -5.47 18.71 5.35
CA GLY A 149 -4.37 19.54 4.84
C GLY A 149 -4.68 20.20 3.50
N LEU A 150 -3.65 20.82 2.92
CA LEU A 150 -3.76 21.53 1.64
C LEU A 150 -4.09 20.59 0.47
N LEU A 151 -5.03 21.02 -0.38
CA LEU A 151 -5.50 20.26 -1.54
C LEU A 151 -5.15 20.98 -2.85
N PHE A 152 -4.50 20.24 -3.75
CA PHE A 152 -4.08 20.61 -5.08
C PHE A 152 -4.78 19.68 -6.09
N PRO A 153 -5.74 20.17 -6.88
CA PRO A 153 -6.55 19.35 -7.78
C PRO A 153 -5.91 19.12 -9.16
N GLY A 154 -4.70 19.64 -9.41
CA GLY A 154 -4.04 19.65 -10.72
C GLY A 154 -3.25 20.95 -10.93
N THR A 155 -2.47 21.35 -9.93
CA THR A 155 -1.78 22.65 -9.89
C THR A 155 -0.41 22.53 -10.53
N LYS A 156 -0.06 23.41 -11.48
CA LYS A 156 1.31 23.46 -12.00
C LYS A 156 2.27 23.96 -10.93
N VAL A 157 3.24 23.13 -10.57
CA VAL A 157 4.36 23.50 -9.67
C VAL A 157 5.60 23.88 -10.47
N PHE A 158 5.69 23.42 -11.72
CA PHE A 158 6.60 23.96 -12.72
C PHE A 158 5.81 24.30 -13.97
N GLU A 159 6.07 25.47 -14.55
CA GLU A 159 5.51 25.90 -15.82
C GLU A 159 6.64 26.17 -16.81
N ARG A 160 6.63 25.46 -17.94
CA ARG A 160 7.65 25.53 -19.00
C ARG A 160 9.09 25.41 -18.47
N GLY A 161 9.29 24.52 -17.50
CA GLY A 161 10.59 24.23 -16.88
C GLY A 161 10.99 25.15 -15.72
N ALA A 162 10.24 26.21 -15.44
CA ALA A 162 10.49 27.12 -14.31
C ALA A 162 9.57 26.82 -13.12
N PRO A 163 10.08 26.80 -11.87
CA PRO A 163 9.24 26.57 -10.69
C PRO A 163 8.28 27.75 -10.45
N ASP A 164 7.03 27.45 -10.07
CA ASP A 164 6.10 28.47 -9.57
C ASP A 164 6.39 28.74 -8.09
N THR A 165 7.17 29.80 -7.83
CA THR A 165 7.56 30.19 -6.48
C THR A 165 6.36 30.50 -5.58
N LYS A 166 5.22 30.94 -6.13
CA LYS A 166 4.04 31.27 -5.30
C LYS A 166 3.43 30.00 -4.73
N ILE A 167 3.32 28.96 -5.55
CA ILE A 167 2.79 27.66 -5.11
C ILE A 167 3.76 26.98 -4.15
N LEU A 168 5.07 27.02 -4.44
CA LEU A 168 6.08 26.43 -3.56
C LEU A 168 6.10 27.12 -2.18
N GLU A 169 5.99 28.44 -2.11
CA GLU A 169 5.93 29.15 -0.82
C GLU A 169 4.62 28.87 -0.06
N LEU A 170 3.49 28.68 -0.75
CA LEU A 170 2.26 28.23 -0.10
C LEU A 170 2.42 26.85 0.54
N ILE A 171 3.06 25.90 -0.14
CA ILE A 171 3.34 24.58 0.43
C ILE A 171 4.28 24.71 1.63
N ARG A 172 5.38 25.46 1.45
CA ARG A 172 6.42 25.63 2.47
C ARG A 172 5.87 26.22 3.76
N PHE A 173 5.16 27.34 3.70
CA PHE A 173 4.71 28.06 4.89
C PHE A 173 3.49 27.43 5.59
N ASN A 174 2.82 26.47 4.96
CA ASN A 174 1.74 25.70 5.58
C ASN A 174 2.20 24.34 6.09
N SER A 175 3.50 24.03 6.02
CA SER A 175 4.05 22.79 6.54
C SER A 175 4.77 22.99 7.87
N ARG A 176 4.59 22.03 8.79
CA ARG A 176 5.39 21.91 10.03
C ARG A 176 6.79 21.34 9.76
N LEU A 177 7.00 20.75 8.59
CA LEU A 177 8.24 20.11 8.15
C LEU A 177 8.65 20.63 6.74
N PRO A 178 8.81 21.96 6.57
CA PRO A 178 8.93 22.57 5.25
C PRO A 178 10.11 22.04 4.43
N GLU A 179 11.27 21.83 5.07
CA GLU A 179 12.47 21.38 4.37
C GLU A 179 12.35 19.93 3.88
N LEU A 180 11.63 19.06 4.61
CA LEU A 180 11.35 17.70 4.14
C LEU A 180 10.39 17.72 2.95
N VAL A 181 9.30 18.50 3.05
CA VAL A 181 8.27 18.55 2.01
C VAL A 181 8.81 19.16 0.71
N ILE A 182 9.53 20.28 0.79
CA ILE A 182 10.14 20.89 -0.38
C ILE A 182 11.27 20.00 -0.94
N GLY A 183 12.06 19.37 -0.07
CA GLY A 183 13.06 18.38 -0.47
C GLY A 183 12.47 17.22 -1.27
N ASP A 184 11.39 16.61 -0.77
CA ASP A 184 10.71 15.50 -1.44
C ASP A 184 10.01 15.91 -2.74
N LEU A 185 9.44 17.12 -2.81
CA LEU A 185 8.94 17.70 -4.07
C LEU A 185 10.06 17.76 -5.11
N HIS A 186 11.23 18.28 -4.73
CA HIS A 186 12.39 18.34 -5.62
C HIS A 186 12.92 16.95 -5.99
N ALA A 187 12.86 15.98 -5.07
CA ALA A 187 13.21 14.58 -5.35
C ALA A 187 12.28 13.97 -6.43
N GLN A 188 10.96 14.21 -6.33
CA GLN A 188 10.00 13.78 -7.35
C GLN A 188 10.25 14.47 -8.71
N VAL A 189 10.56 15.78 -8.71
CA VAL A 189 10.93 16.52 -9.94
C VAL A 189 12.20 15.94 -10.57
N ALA A 190 13.21 15.59 -9.78
CA ALA A 190 14.44 14.98 -10.26
C ALA A 190 14.18 13.58 -10.88
N ALA A 191 13.30 12.79 -10.28
CA ALA A 191 12.87 11.52 -10.83
C ALA A 191 12.14 11.70 -12.17
N LEU A 192 11.19 12.62 -12.27
CA LEU A 192 10.46 12.93 -13.51
C LEU A 192 11.41 13.36 -14.64
N ARG A 193 12.34 14.28 -14.37
CA ARG A 193 13.36 14.74 -15.35
C ARG A 193 14.31 13.62 -15.78
N THR A 194 14.62 12.68 -14.89
CA THR A 194 15.37 11.47 -15.25
C THR A 194 14.59 10.60 -16.21
N GLY A 195 13.31 10.36 -15.94
CA GLY A 195 12.43 9.65 -16.85
C GLY A 195 12.37 10.30 -18.23
N GLU A 196 12.18 11.63 -18.31
CA GLU A 196 12.09 12.36 -19.57
C GLU A 196 13.32 12.18 -20.44
N ARG A 197 14.51 12.35 -19.84
CA ARG A 197 15.78 12.10 -20.52
C ARG A 197 15.87 10.68 -21.06
N ARG A 198 15.50 9.67 -20.26
CA ARG A 198 15.54 8.26 -20.68
C ARG A 198 14.55 7.97 -21.79
N ILE A 199 13.35 8.55 -21.76
CA ILE A 199 12.39 8.45 -22.86
C ILE A 199 12.96 9.06 -24.14
N HIS A 200 13.58 10.24 -24.08
CA HIS A 200 14.21 10.83 -25.27
C HIS A 200 15.34 9.95 -25.84
N GLU A 201 16.18 9.35 -25.00
CA GLU A 201 17.22 8.43 -25.42
C GLU A 201 16.65 7.17 -26.10
N ILE A 202 15.56 6.62 -25.57
CA ILE A 202 14.84 5.48 -26.16
C ILE A 202 14.27 5.87 -27.53
N LEU A 203 13.63 7.03 -27.64
CA LEU A 203 13.07 7.53 -28.89
C LEU A 203 14.15 7.81 -29.94
N ALA A 204 15.27 8.39 -29.54
CA ALA A 204 16.41 8.61 -30.43
C ALA A 204 17.03 7.30 -30.93
N LYS A 205 17.04 6.25 -30.09
CA LYS A 205 17.63 4.96 -30.43
C LYS A 205 16.76 4.10 -31.35
N PHE A 206 15.45 4.00 -31.06
CA PHE A 206 14.55 3.07 -31.76
C PHE A 206 13.60 3.75 -32.75
N GLY A 207 13.48 5.07 -32.68
CA GLY A 207 12.50 5.84 -33.43
C GLY A 207 11.12 5.77 -32.81
N ARG A 208 10.41 6.91 -32.79
CA ARG A 208 9.09 7.06 -32.16
C ARG A 208 8.08 6.00 -32.60
N ARG A 209 7.94 5.79 -33.90
CA ARG A 209 6.95 4.85 -34.47
C ARG A 209 7.18 3.41 -34.00
N THR A 210 8.44 2.98 -33.91
CA THR A 210 8.80 1.64 -33.41
C THR A 210 8.41 1.50 -31.94
N VAL A 211 8.71 2.51 -31.12
CA VAL A 211 8.39 2.51 -29.69
C VAL A 211 6.87 2.48 -29.46
N GLU A 212 6.11 3.35 -30.13
CA GLU A 212 4.64 3.37 -30.04
C GLU A 212 4.04 2.02 -30.46
N ARG A 213 4.59 1.40 -31.51
CA ARG A 213 4.13 0.10 -31.99
C ARG A 213 4.44 -1.04 -31.02
N ALA A 214 5.62 -1.03 -30.41
CA ALA A 214 5.99 -1.98 -29.36
C ALA A 214 5.06 -1.84 -28.15
N ILE A 215 4.75 -0.61 -27.72
CA ILE A 215 3.81 -0.34 -26.63
C ILE A 215 2.42 -0.93 -26.94
N ASP A 216 1.89 -0.71 -28.15
CA ASP A 216 0.61 -1.29 -28.56
C ASP A 216 0.63 -2.82 -28.48
N GLN A 217 1.66 -3.48 -29.03
CA GLN A 217 1.78 -4.94 -29.01
C GLN A 217 1.91 -5.51 -27.58
N LEU A 218 2.65 -4.84 -26.71
CA LEU A 218 2.84 -5.25 -25.31
C LEU A 218 1.54 -5.17 -24.49
N ILE A 219 0.74 -4.13 -24.74
CA ILE A 219 -0.56 -3.96 -24.10
C ILE A 219 -1.56 -5.00 -24.63
N GLU A 220 -1.58 -5.25 -25.94
CA GLU A 220 -2.42 -6.29 -26.55
C GLU A 220 -2.07 -7.68 -26.01
N LEU A 221 -0.78 -8.00 -25.91
CA LEU A 221 -0.30 -9.26 -25.34
C LEU A 221 -0.69 -9.40 -23.87
N GLY A 222 -0.45 -8.38 -23.05
CA GLY A 222 -0.80 -8.42 -21.62
C GLY A 222 -2.30 -8.65 -21.39
N ALA A 223 -3.15 -8.05 -22.23
CA ALA A 223 -4.60 -8.28 -22.18
C ALA A 223 -4.97 -9.72 -22.57
N ALA A 224 -4.37 -10.26 -23.62
CA ALA A 224 -4.61 -11.63 -24.05
C ALA A 224 -4.16 -12.65 -22.99
N THR A 225 -2.96 -12.49 -22.44
CA THR A 225 -2.41 -13.35 -21.38
C THR A 225 -3.29 -13.32 -20.14
N ALA A 226 -3.65 -12.13 -19.65
CA ALA A 226 -4.45 -12.01 -18.45
C ALA A 226 -5.86 -12.60 -18.63
N THR A 227 -6.46 -12.45 -19.81
CA THR A 227 -7.75 -13.07 -20.16
C THR A 227 -7.66 -14.59 -20.16
N GLU A 228 -6.60 -15.16 -20.72
CA GLU A 228 -6.40 -16.61 -20.78
C GLU A 228 -6.19 -17.21 -19.40
N MET A 229 -5.39 -16.54 -18.56
CA MET A 229 -5.18 -16.96 -17.17
C MET A 229 -6.49 -17.01 -16.38
N LEU A 230 -7.39 -16.04 -16.56
CA LEU A 230 -8.72 -16.04 -15.94
C LEU A 230 -9.60 -17.20 -16.40
N ARG A 231 -9.51 -17.63 -17.67
CA ARG A 231 -10.25 -18.82 -18.16
C ARG A 231 -9.78 -20.11 -17.50
N GLY A 232 -8.51 -20.17 -17.08
CA GLY A 232 -7.93 -21.30 -16.36
C GLY A 232 -8.21 -21.34 -14.85
N LEU A 233 -8.84 -20.29 -14.30
CA LEU A 233 -9.29 -20.26 -12.90
C LEU A 233 -10.69 -20.88 -12.77
N PRO A 234 -11.11 -21.29 -11.55
CA PRO A 234 -12.49 -21.69 -11.32
C PRO A 234 -13.45 -20.56 -11.73
N GLN A 235 -14.49 -20.93 -12.48
CA GLN A 235 -15.55 -20.01 -12.89
C GLN A 235 -16.64 -20.02 -11.82
N GLY A 236 -17.11 -18.84 -11.42
CA GLY A 236 -18.08 -18.74 -10.33
C GLY A 236 -18.16 -17.34 -9.72
N SER A 237 -18.96 -17.24 -8.66
CA SER A 237 -19.13 -16.01 -7.88
C SER A 237 -19.12 -16.33 -6.40
N TRP A 238 -18.32 -15.60 -5.64
CA TRP A 238 -18.15 -15.82 -4.20
C TRP A 238 -18.24 -14.50 -3.45
N THR A 239 -19.02 -14.49 -2.36
CA THR A 239 -19.21 -13.31 -1.52
C THR A 239 -18.49 -13.49 -0.20
N ALA A 240 -17.69 -12.51 0.20
CA ALA A 240 -17.09 -12.43 1.52
C ALA A 240 -17.53 -11.17 2.26
N VAL A 241 -17.56 -11.28 3.59
CA VAL A 241 -17.83 -10.17 4.51
C VAL A 241 -16.72 -10.12 5.55
N ASP A 242 -16.30 -8.92 5.88
CA ASP A 242 -15.39 -8.64 6.99
C ASP A 242 -15.70 -7.26 7.59
N TRP A 243 -14.97 -6.90 8.64
CA TRP A 243 -15.24 -5.70 9.43
C TRP A 243 -13.95 -4.94 9.72
N LEU A 244 -14.02 -3.62 9.54
CA LEU A 244 -13.06 -2.68 10.09
C LEU A 244 -13.46 -2.37 11.54
N ASP A 245 -12.51 -2.28 12.47
CA ASP A 245 -12.81 -2.11 13.89
C ASP A 245 -13.64 -0.86 14.23
N ASP A 246 -13.37 0.27 13.57
CA ASP A 246 -14.00 1.58 13.80
C ASP A 246 -13.62 2.59 12.70
N ASP A 247 -14.32 3.73 12.68
CA ASP A 247 -14.01 4.87 11.81
C ASP A 247 -13.13 5.94 12.48
N GLY A 248 -12.62 5.72 13.69
CA GLY A 248 -11.83 6.70 14.46
C GLY A 248 -12.65 7.81 15.13
N VAL A 249 -13.96 7.84 14.88
CA VAL A 249 -14.88 8.86 15.42
C VAL A 249 -16.00 8.23 16.26
N SER A 250 -16.34 6.98 15.96
CA SER A 250 -17.25 6.12 16.71
C SER A 250 -16.66 4.73 16.86
N ASP A 251 -17.00 4.00 17.92
CA ASP A 251 -16.45 2.66 18.19
C ASP A 251 -17.15 1.52 17.41
N TYR A 252 -18.07 1.85 16.51
CA TYR A 252 -18.85 0.88 15.76
C TYR A 252 -18.04 0.25 14.62
N ALA A 253 -18.09 -1.08 14.53
CA ALA A 253 -17.45 -1.79 13.44
C ALA A 253 -18.08 -1.43 12.09
N VAL A 254 -17.25 -1.23 11.07
CA VAL A 254 -17.66 -0.81 9.73
C VAL A 254 -17.68 -2.03 8.81
N ARG A 255 -18.85 -2.31 8.23
CA ARG A 255 -19.06 -3.49 7.38
C ARG A 255 -18.39 -3.34 6.02
N MET A 256 -17.63 -4.36 5.62
CA MET A 256 -17.05 -4.49 4.28
C MET A 256 -17.57 -5.75 3.61
N GLN A 257 -17.91 -5.66 2.33
CA GLN A 257 -18.34 -6.81 1.53
C GLN A 257 -17.77 -6.71 0.13
N VAL A 258 -17.39 -7.86 -0.42
CA VAL A 258 -17.09 -8.01 -1.83
C VAL A 258 -17.72 -9.29 -2.37
N THR A 259 -18.26 -9.21 -3.57
CA THR A 259 -18.57 -10.36 -4.40
C THR A 259 -17.56 -10.41 -5.54
N VAL A 260 -16.82 -11.51 -5.66
CA VAL A 260 -15.84 -11.71 -6.73
C VAL A 260 -16.39 -12.71 -7.72
N THR A 261 -16.53 -12.28 -8.98
CA THR A 261 -17.03 -13.12 -10.07
C THR A 261 -15.94 -13.31 -11.12
N ILE A 262 -15.64 -14.56 -11.44
CA ILE A 262 -14.78 -14.94 -12.57
C ILE A 262 -15.66 -15.63 -13.60
N ALA A 263 -15.79 -15.00 -14.76
CA ALA A 263 -16.58 -15.49 -15.89
C ALA A 263 -16.05 -14.91 -17.19
N ASP A 264 -16.08 -15.70 -18.27
CA ASP A 264 -15.81 -15.27 -19.65
C ASP A 264 -14.49 -14.51 -19.83
N GLY A 265 -13.44 -14.94 -19.10
CA GLY A 265 -12.12 -14.30 -19.14
C GLY A 265 -12.09 -12.91 -18.50
N THR A 266 -13.03 -12.59 -17.61
CA THR A 266 -13.11 -11.34 -16.84
C THR A 266 -13.21 -11.65 -15.34
N MET A 267 -12.58 -10.82 -14.51
CA MET A 267 -12.78 -10.83 -13.06
C MET A 267 -13.50 -9.54 -12.66
N THR A 268 -14.62 -9.66 -11.94
CA THR A 268 -15.37 -8.54 -11.39
C THR A 268 -15.29 -8.56 -9.87
N CYS A 269 -14.76 -7.49 -9.27
CA CYS A 269 -14.84 -7.23 -7.82
C CYS A 269 -15.98 -6.25 -7.57
N ASP A 270 -17.08 -6.71 -6.96
CA ASP A 270 -18.25 -5.91 -6.67
C ASP A 270 -18.37 -5.64 -5.16
N PHE A 271 -18.13 -4.39 -4.76
CA PHE A 271 -18.18 -3.95 -3.37
C PHE A 271 -19.58 -3.49 -2.91
N THR A 272 -20.61 -3.68 -3.76
CA THR A 272 -22.00 -3.40 -3.40
C THR A 272 -22.40 -4.19 -2.15
N GLY A 273 -23.08 -3.52 -1.23
CA GLY A 273 -23.45 -4.04 0.10
C GLY A 273 -22.46 -3.71 1.21
N SER A 274 -21.31 -3.09 0.91
CA SER A 274 -20.47 -2.45 1.92
C SER A 274 -21.17 -1.26 2.57
N ALA A 275 -20.65 -0.80 3.72
CA ALA A 275 -21.21 0.34 4.42
C ALA A 275 -21.27 1.62 3.55
N PRO A 276 -22.24 2.53 3.79
CA PRO A 276 -22.14 3.91 3.30
C PRO A 276 -20.86 4.56 3.81
N ALA A 277 -20.47 5.70 3.22
CA ALA A 277 -19.34 6.47 3.72
C ALA A 277 -19.53 6.79 5.21
N THR A 278 -18.49 6.54 6.00
CA THR A 278 -18.44 6.79 7.44
C THR A 278 -18.13 8.24 7.73
N ARG A 279 -18.39 8.67 8.97
CA ARG A 279 -18.07 10.04 9.39
C ARG A 279 -16.57 10.23 9.49
N GLY A 280 -15.85 9.28 10.06
CA GLY A 280 -14.39 9.36 10.21
C GLY A 280 -13.60 8.97 8.95
N PRO A 281 -12.26 9.06 8.99
CA PRO A 281 -11.41 9.15 7.80
C PRO A 281 -11.05 7.81 7.15
N VAL A 282 -11.90 6.80 7.28
CA VAL A 282 -11.64 5.44 6.76
C VAL A 282 -12.21 5.21 5.35
N ASN A 283 -12.77 6.25 4.73
CA ASN A 283 -13.38 6.16 3.41
C ASN A 283 -12.31 6.11 2.30
N LEU A 284 -12.48 5.18 1.36
CA LEU A 284 -11.56 5.03 0.23
C LEU A 284 -12.04 5.80 -1.00
N PRO A 285 -11.17 6.62 -1.62
CA PRO A 285 -11.37 7.10 -2.97
C PRO A 285 -11.52 5.94 -3.97
N LEU A 286 -12.35 6.10 -5.00
CA LEU A 286 -12.63 5.06 -6.01
C LEU A 286 -11.35 4.49 -6.63
N GLY A 287 -10.37 5.35 -6.98
CA GLY A 287 -9.13 4.88 -7.56
C GLY A 287 -8.31 3.99 -6.60
N SER A 288 -8.38 4.23 -5.28
CA SER A 288 -7.75 3.35 -4.27
C SER A 288 -8.46 1.99 -4.22
N THR A 289 -9.79 1.97 -4.29
CA THR A 289 -10.57 0.72 -4.39
C THR A 289 -10.18 -0.09 -5.63
N ILE A 290 -10.01 0.57 -6.77
CA ILE A 290 -9.52 -0.07 -8.00
C ILE A 290 -8.12 -0.65 -7.80
N ALA A 291 -7.21 0.10 -7.17
CA ALA A 291 -5.86 -0.37 -6.89
C ALA A 291 -5.84 -1.62 -5.99
N CYS A 292 -6.69 -1.68 -4.96
CA CYS A 292 -6.82 -2.87 -4.10
C CYS A 292 -7.23 -4.10 -4.92
N ALA A 293 -8.22 -3.95 -5.80
CA ALA A 293 -8.63 -5.02 -6.70
C ALA A 293 -7.51 -5.47 -7.65
N ARG A 294 -6.69 -4.53 -8.14
CA ARG A 294 -5.55 -4.81 -9.02
C ARG A 294 -4.46 -5.64 -8.36
N VAL A 295 -4.17 -5.40 -7.07
CA VAL A 295 -3.19 -6.20 -6.32
C VAL A 295 -3.63 -7.67 -6.29
N ALA A 296 -4.84 -7.93 -5.79
CA ALA A 296 -5.37 -9.29 -5.71
C ALA A 296 -5.49 -9.93 -7.10
N TYR A 297 -6.01 -9.20 -8.08
CA TYR A 297 -6.16 -9.64 -9.46
C TYR A 297 -4.84 -10.08 -10.11
N LYS A 298 -3.77 -9.29 -9.95
CA LYS A 298 -2.50 -9.57 -10.62
C LYS A 298 -1.81 -10.81 -10.03
N ALA A 299 -2.01 -11.10 -8.75
CA ALA A 299 -1.50 -12.30 -8.11
C ALA A 299 -2.01 -13.61 -8.76
N PHE A 300 -3.22 -13.61 -9.33
CA PHE A 300 -3.82 -14.80 -9.95
C PHE A 300 -3.74 -14.83 -11.48
N THR A 301 -3.30 -13.75 -12.11
CA THR A 301 -3.26 -13.64 -13.57
C THR A 301 -1.83 -13.59 -14.08
N THR A 302 -1.14 -12.47 -13.85
CA THR A 302 0.21 -12.22 -14.38
C THR A 302 1.18 -11.81 -13.27
N PRO A 303 1.41 -12.68 -12.25
CA PRO A 303 2.18 -12.32 -11.06
C PRO A 303 3.65 -12.02 -11.35
N TYR A 304 4.25 -12.69 -12.34
CA TYR A 304 5.68 -12.58 -12.67
C TYR A 304 5.98 -11.61 -13.82
N GLU A 305 4.96 -11.04 -14.46
CA GLU A 305 5.13 -10.12 -15.58
C GLU A 305 5.12 -8.67 -15.11
N GLN A 306 5.83 -7.80 -15.83
CA GLN A 306 5.82 -6.36 -15.56
C GLN A 306 4.46 -5.77 -15.94
N ALA A 307 3.86 -4.98 -15.04
CA ALA A 307 2.49 -4.51 -15.26
C ALA A 307 2.42 -3.47 -16.38
N ASN A 308 1.31 -3.50 -17.11
CA ASN A 308 0.95 -2.52 -18.13
C ASN A 308 -0.58 -2.45 -18.21
N ALA A 309 -1.12 -1.53 -19.00
CA ALA A 309 -2.58 -1.34 -19.10
C ALA A 309 -3.34 -2.61 -19.54
N GLY A 310 -2.70 -3.45 -20.37
CA GLY A 310 -3.27 -4.68 -20.90
C GLY A 310 -3.56 -5.69 -19.79
N HIS A 311 -2.60 -5.87 -18.87
CA HIS A 311 -2.75 -6.80 -17.75
C HIS A 311 -4.01 -6.56 -16.92
N PHE A 312 -4.44 -5.31 -16.76
CA PHE A 312 -5.65 -4.97 -15.99
C PHE A 312 -6.91 -4.82 -16.84
N ALA A 313 -6.81 -4.97 -18.17
CA ALA A 313 -7.91 -4.74 -19.08
C ALA A 313 -9.15 -5.62 -18.82
N PRO A 314 -9.05 -6.88 -18.34
CA PRO A 314 -10.22 -7.71 -18.02
C PRO A 314 -10.57 -7.70 -16.52
N LEU A 315 -10.11 -6.70 -15.76
CA LEU A 315 -10.60 -6.43 -14.40
C LEU A 315 -11.77 -5.44 -14.46
N ARG A 316 -12.83 -5.72 -13.69
CA ARG A 316 -13.94 -4.79 -13.45
C ARG A 316 -14.08 -4.58 -11.95
N VAL A 317 -14.32 -3.34 -11.55
CA VAL A 317 -14.56 -2.96 -10.15
C VAL A 317 -15.87 -2.21 -10.09
N ARG A 318 -16.77 -2.65 -9.20
CA ARG A 318 -18.10 -2.07 -9.03
C ARG A 318 -18.29 -1.61 -7.59
N THR A 319 -18.86 -0.43 -7.45
CA THR A 319 -19.23 0.23 -6.18
C THR A 319 -20.08 1.45 -6.52
N GLU A 320 -20.72 2.06 -5.52
CA GLU A 320 -21.62 3.19 -5.69
C GLU A 320 -21.03 4.46 -5.02
N PRO A 321 -21.13 5.65 -5.65
CA PRO A 321 -20.70 6.90 -5.03
C PRO A 321 -21.33 7.11 -3.65
N GLY A 322 -20.54 7.59 -2.68
CA GLY A 322 -21.01 7.83 -1.31
C GLY A 322 -20.97 6.58 -0.42
N THR A 323 -20.36 5.49 -0.89
CA THR A 323 -20.07 4.30 -0.06
C THR A 323 -18.64 4.33 0.48
N LEU A 324 -18.33 3.45 1.44
CA LEU A 324 -16.99 3.28 2.01
C LEU A 324 -15.90 3.10 0.94
N PHE A 325 -16.24 2.45 -0.18
CA PHE A 325 -15.32 2.14 -1.29
C PHE A 325 -15.40 3.14 -2.45
N HIS A 326 -16.17 4.21 -2.30
CA HIS A 326 -16.26 5.29 -3.27
C HIS A 326 -16.59 6.60 -2.54
N ALA A 327 -15.61 7.06 -1.78
CA ALA A 327 -15.68 8.34 -1.11
C ALA A 327 -15.98 9.46 -2.12
N THR A 328 -16.88 10.36 -1.74
CA THR A 328 -17.21 11.57 -2.49
C THR A 328 -17.01 12.78 -1.60
N TYR A 329 -16.66 13.92 -2.20
CA TYR A 329 -16.51 15.17 -1.47
C TYR A 329 -17.75 15.50 -0.62
N PRO A 330 -17.60 15.92 0.65
CA PRO A 330 -16.36 16.21 1.39
C PRO A 330 -15.90 15.10 2.37
N ALA A 331 -16.26 13.83 2.13
CA ALA A 331 -15.94 12.73 3.05
C ALA A 331 -14.43 12.65 3.38
N ALA A 332 -14.10 12.45 4.65
CA ALA A 332 -12.73 12.28 5.12
C ALA A 332 -12.11 10.96 4.63
N THR A 333 -10.82 10.97 4.26
CA THR A 333 -10.14 9.86 3.55
C THR A 333 -8.74 9.53 4.09
N PHE A 334 -8.30 10.21 5.15
CA PHE A 334 -6.91 10.17 5.59
C PHE A 334 -6.39 8.75 5.91
N THR A 335 -7.18 7.96 6.62
CA THR A 335 -6.78 6.63 7.10
C THR A 335 -7.18 5.54 6.10
N GLN A 336 -6.28 5.20 5.17
CA GLN A 336 -6.58 4.28 4.06
C GLN A 336 -6.50 2.78 4.40
N TRP A 337 -6.52 2.41 5.68
CA TRP A 337 -6.38 1.02 6.14
C TRP A 337 -7.51 0.09 5.65
N THR A 338 -8.70 0.65 5.40
CA THR A 338 -9.79 -0.03 4.71
C THR A 338 -9.31 -0.71 3.42
N GLY A 339 -8.35 -0.13 2.71
CA GLY A 339 -7.80 -0.69 1.47
C GLY A 339 -6.97 -1.95 1.71
N ASN A 340 -6.20 -1.99 2.80
CA ASN A 340 -5.40 -3.16 3.17
C ASN A 340 -6.32 -4.36 3.45
N LEU A 341 -7.37 -4.15 4.24
CA LEU A 341 -8.37 -5.16 4.54
C LEU A 341 -9.18 -5.56 3.30
N ALA A 342 -9.39 -4.64 2.34
CA ALA A 342 -10.12 -4.94 1.12
C ALA A 342 -9.40 -5.94 0.22
N VAL A 343 -8.06 -5.91 0.20
CA VAL A 343 -7.25 -6.91 -0.51
C VAL A 343 -7.48 -8.28 0.12
N GLU A 344 -7.32 -8.41 1.43
CA GLU A 344 -7.58 -9.64 2.19
C GLU A 344 -9.03 -10.13 2.02
N LEU A 345 -9.99 -9.21 1.95
CA LEU A 345 -11.41 -9.52 1.72
C LEU A 345 -11.65 -10.12 0.33
N ILE A 346 -10.95 -9.65 -0.71
CA ILE A 346 -10.99 -10.26 -2.04
C ILE A 346 -10.41 -11.67 -2.00
N TYR A 347 -9.27 -11.87 -1.32
CA TYR A 347 -8.68 -13.20 -1.13
C TYR A 347 -9.65 -14.14 -0.38
N LYS A 348 -10.33 -13.65 0.67
CA LYS A 348 -11.34 -14.40 1.42
C LYS A 348 -12.52 -14.85 0.55
N ALA A 349 -12.95 -14.03 -0.41
CA ALA A 349 -13.98 -14.42 -1.37
C ALA A 349 -13.46 -15.51 -2.31
N LEU A 350 -12.28 -15.30 -2.92
CA LEU A 350 -11.66 -16.25 -3.83
C LEU A 350 -11.35 -17.61 -3.19
N ALA A 351 -10.96 -17.63 -1.91
CA ALA A 351 -10.64 -18.85 -1.18
C ALA A 351 -11.83 -19.80 -1.04
N GLN A 352 -13.08 -19.32 -1.18
CA GLN A 352 -14.27 -20.18 -1.20
C GLN A 352 -14.36 -21.02 -2.49
N GLY A 353 -13.82 -20.52 -3.60
CA GLY A 353 -13.82 -21.19 -4.90
C GLY A 353 -12.54 -21.95 -5.22
N MET A 354 -11.43 -21.58 -4.59
CA MET A 354 -10.10 -22.17 -4.82
C MET A 354 -9.26 -22.19 -3.54
N PRO A 355 -9.70 -22.92 -2.50
CA PRO A 355 -8.99 -22.95 -1.21
C PRO A 355 -7.55 -23.46 -1.34
N ASP A 356 -7.26 -24.35 -2.29
CA ASP A 356 -5.90 -24.89 -2.51
C ASP A 356 -4.96 -23.94 -3.29
N ARG A 357 -5.48 -22.83 -3.83
CA ARG A 357 -4.70 -21.83 -4.59
C ARG A 357 -4.55 -20.49 -3.89
N VAL A 358 -5.20 -20.32 -2.74
CA VAL A 358 -5.21 -19.09 -1.96
C VAL A 358 -4.60 -19.40 -0.60
N ALA A 359 -3.65 -18.59 -0.15
CA ALA A 359 -3.18 -18.69 1.23
C ALA A 359 -4.27 -18.19 2.19
N ALA A 360 -4.24 -18.63 3.44
CA ALA A 360 -5.04 -18.04 4.50
C ALA A 360 -4.71 -16.54 4.68
N CYS A 361 -5.48 -15.84 5.52
CA CYS A 361 -5.22 -14.43 5.79
C CYS A 361 -3.80 -14.23 6.33
N SER A 362 -3.13 -13.13 5.94
CA SER A 362 -1.95 -12.67 6.68
C SER A 362 -2.35 -12.15 8.07
N GLY A 363 -1.58 -11.26 8.70
CA GLY A 363 -2.02 -10.59 9.94
C GLY A 363 -3.27 -9.72 9.77
N GLY A 364 -3.80 -9.61 8.54
CA GLY A 364 -5.05 -8.94 8.19
C GLY A 364 -4.94 -7.41 8.16
N ASP A 365 -3.77 -6.87 8.51
CA ASP A 365 -3.52 -5.45 8.65
C ASP A 365 -2.08 -5.08 8.30
N VAL A 366 -1.83 -3.78 8.17
CA VAL A 366 -0.49 -3.16 8.25
C VAL A 366 -0.40 -2.44 9.59
N PRO A 367 0.00 -3.09 10.69
CA PRO A 367 0.11 -2.43 11.98
C PRO A 367 1.10 -1.28 11.90
N GLY A 368 0.63 -0.05 12.09
CA GLY A 368 1.48 1.15 12.01
C GLY A 368 1.52 1.91 13.31
N PHE A 369 2.59 2.66 13.52
CA PHE A 369 2.61 3.72 14.51
C PHE A 369 3.37 4.95 14.02
N MET A 370 3.08 6.09 14.65
CA MET A 370 3.83 7.32 14.47
C MET A 370 4.08 7.98 15.82
N MET A 371 5.26 8.57 16.00
CA MET A 371 5.54 9.45 17.14
C MET A 371 5.77 10.86 16.65
N VAL A 372 5.13 11.81 17.33
CA VAL A 372 5.29 13.24 17.10
C VAL A 372 5.74 13.89 18.41
N GLY A 373 6.73 14.77 18.33
CA GLY A 373 7.21 15.48 19.51
C GLY A 373 8.45 16.34 19.24
N GLU A 374 9.09 16.75 20.34
CA GLU A 374 10.36 17.46 20.30
C GLU A 374 11.50 16.50 20.63
N HIS A 375 12.57 16.56 19.84
CA HIS A 375 13.72 15.69 19.99
C HIS A 375 14.45 16.01 21.31
N PRO A 376 14.71 15.01 22.18
CA PRO A 376 15.24 15.27 23.53
C PRO A 376 16.65 15.91 23.54
N GLU A 377 17.46 15.68 22.50
CA GLU A 377 18.84 16.19 22.45
C GLU A 377 18.97 17.59 21.84
N HIS A 378 18.16 17.93 20.83
CA HIS A 378 18.35 19.16 20.04
C HIS A 378 17.08 20.03 19.96
N GLY A 379 15.98 19.63 20.61
CA GLY A 379 14.74 20.40 20.71
C GLY A 379 13.97 20.59 19.39
N GLY A 380 14.37 19.90 18.33
CA GLY A 380 13.72 20.01 17.02
C GLY A 380 12.43 19.21 16.96
N PHE A 381 11.41 19.75 16.30
CA PHE A 381 10.18 19.00 16.01
C PHE A 381 10.48 17.80 15.11
N TYR A 382 9.89 16.65 15.41
CA TYR A 382 9.93 15.48 14.55
C TYR A 382 8.55 14.82 14.45
N ALA A 383 8.35 14.15 13.32
CA ALA A 383 7.32 13.16 13.12
C ALA A 383 7.99 11.93 12.49
N ILE A 384 7.90 10.77 13.13
CA ILE A 384 8.50 9.53 12.63
C ILE A 384 7.46 8.42 12.63
N SER A 385 7.36 7.68 11.54
CA SER A 385 6.44 6.56 11.38
C SER A 385 7.17 5.25 11.16
N ASN A 386 6.50 4.16 11.50
CA ASN A 386 6.93 2.80 11.19
C ASN A 386 5.70 1.91 10.94
N ASN A 387 5.82 0.97 10.02
CA ASN A 387 4.89 -0.15 9.88
C ASN A 387 5.59 -1.41 10.42
N ASP A 388 4.92 -2.13 11.31
CA ASP A 388 5.38 -3.39 11.86
C ASP A 388 4.97 -4.58 10.99
N LEU A 389 5.78 -5.63 11.09
CA LEU A 389 5.62 -6.88 10.35
C LEU A 389 4.48 -7.73 10.94
N VAL A 390 3.89 -8.58 10.10
CA VAL A 390 2.83 -9.53 10.44
C VAL A 390 3.20 -10.95 10.01
N GLY A 391 2.45 -11.95 10.47
CA GLY A 391 2.53 -13.29 9.90
C GLY A 391 1.76 -13.41 8.59
N TRP A 392 2.26 -14.13 7.59
CA TRP A 392 1.50 -14.47 6.39
C TRP A 392 0.65 -15.71 6.62
N GLY A 393 -0.46 -15.86 5.90
CA GLY A 393 -1.27 -17.07 6.02
C GLY A 393 -0.58 -18.30 5.43
N ALA A 394 -0.91 -19.47 5.97
CA ALA A 394 -0.48 -20.75 5.44
C ALA A 394 -1.16 -21.07 4.11
N SER A 395 -0.49 -21.83 3.26
CA SER A 395 -1.06 -22.36 2.01
C SER A 395 -1.38 -23.84 2.15
N ALA A 396 -1.99 -24.42 1.10
CA ALA A 396 -2.22 -25.86 1.03
C ALA A 396 -0.94 -26.72 0.95
N THR A 397 0.24 -26.09 0.80
CA THR A 397 1.50 -26.80 0.56
C THR A 397 2.66 -26.40 1.47
N HIS A 398 2.56 -25.28 2.19
CA HIS A 398 3.61 -24.82 3.10
C HIS A 398 3.09 -23.87 4.18
N ASP A 399 3.89 -23.72 5.24
CA ASP A 399 3.66 -22.75 6.31
C ASP A 399 3.68 -21.32 5.79
N GLY A 400 2.96 -20.43 6.47
CA GLY A 400 3.04 -19.00 6.24
C GLY A 400 4.39 -18.46 6.69
N HIS A 401 4.97 -17.57 5.89
CA HIS A 401 6.19 -16.87 6.24
C HIS A 401 5.91 -15.80 7.31
N GLY A 402 6.84 -15.51 8.21
CA GLY A 402 6.69 -14.38 9.11
C GLY A 402 7.65 -14.37 10.29
N PRO A 403 7.86 -13.21 10.92
CA PRO A 403 7.22 -11.93 10.60
C PRO A 403 7.72 -11.31 9.28
N ALA A 404 6.80 -10.79 8.46
CA ALA A 404 7.09 -10.16 7.17
C ALA A 404 6.11 -9.01 6.86
N ASN A 405 6.44 -8.19 5.85
CA ASN A 405 5.55 -7.10 5.44
C ASN A 405 4.22 -7.66 4.92
N HIS A 406 3.11 -6.99 5.25
CA HIS A 406 1.78 -7.36 4.76
C HIS A 406 1.75 -7.45 3.23
N ILE A 407 0.83 -8.22 2.67
CA ILE A 407 0.70 -8.46 1.22
C ILE A 407 0.51 -7.19 0.38
N CYS A 408 0.07 -6.08 0.99
CA CYS A 408 -0.05 -4.77 0.35
C CYS A 408 1.29 -4.00 0.24
N GLN A 409 2.35 -4.48 0.90
CA GLN A 409 3.63 -3.79 1.09
C GLN A 409 4.82 -4.75 0.95
N THR A 410 4.70 -5.82 0.18
CA THR A 410 5.70 -6.91 0.10
C THR A 410 7.09 -6.46 -0.35
N ALA A 411 7.21 -5.32 -1.04
CA ALA A 411 8.47 -4.75 -1.47
C ALA A 411 9.08 -3.75 -0.45
N GLY A 412 8.36 -3.40 0.62
CA GLY A 412 8.86 -2.51 1.67
C GLY A 412 9.88 -3.20 2.59
N HIS A 413 10.54 -2.40 3.42
CA HIS A 413 11.48 -2.88 4.45
C HIS A 413 11.00 -2.47 5.85
N ASN A 414 11.40 -3.24 6.86
CA ASN A 414 11.23 -2.82 8.25
C ASN A 414 12.24 -1.71 8.58
N THR A 415 11.83 -0.69 9.33
CA THR A 415 12.74 0.39 9.73
C THR A 415 13.73 -0.11 10.80
N PRO A 416 15.05 0.13 10.64
CA PRO A 416 16.02 -0.22 11.67
C PRO A 416 15.72 0.50 12.99
N VAL A 417 15.89 -0.21 14.12
CA VAL A 417 15.64 0.36 15.45
C VAL A 417 16.53 1.58 15.72
N GLU A 418 17.78 1.55 15.26
CA GLU A 418 18.73 2.65 15.40
C GLU A 418 18.24 3.93 14.71
N VAL A 419 17.56 3.81 13.57
CA VAL A 419 16.98 4.95 12.85
C VAL A 419 15.80 5.54 13.64
N LEU A 420 14.95 4.69 14.21
CA LEU A 420 13.82 5.12 15.02
C LEU A 420 14.28 5.85 16.29
N GLU A 421 15.26 5.28 17.00
CA GLU A 421 15.79 5.86 18.24
C GLU A 421 16.60 7.14 18.01
N ALA A 422 17.42 7.18 16.95
CA ALA A 422 18.28 8.34 16.68
C ALA A 422 17.51 9.59 16.22
N ARG A 423 16.28 9.41 15.72
CA ARG A 423 15.46 10.50 15.16
C ARG A 423 14.27 10.88 16.03
N SER A 424 14.14 10.30 17.23
CA SER A 424 12.98 10.54 18.08
C SER A 424 13.28 10.39 19.56
N GLY A 425 12.26 10.64 20.39
CA GLY A 425 12.29 10.37 21.82
C GLY A 425 11.95 8.93 22.20
N MET A 426 11.96 7.95 21.30
CA MET A 426 11.62 6.56 21.62
C MET A 426 12.85 5.67 21.82
N VAL A 427 12.70 4.61 22.61
CA VAL A 427 13.67 3.52 22.80
C VAL A 427 12.93 2.21 22.65
N VAL A 428 13.43 1.33 21.78
CA VAL A 428 12.89 -0.01 21.57
C VAL A 428 13.53 -0.95 22.60
N GLU A 429 12.81 -1.25 23.67
CA GLU A 429 13.30 -2.15 24.73
C GLU A 429 13.22 -3.62 24.31
N ARG A 430 12.35 -3.94 23.35
CA ARG A 430 12.13 -5.30 22.87
C ARG A 430 11.66 -5.30 21.42
N LEU A 431 12.19 -6.23 20.64
CA LEU A 431 11.73 -6.59 19.30
C LEU A 431 11.93 -8.10 19.11
N GLU A 432 10.85 -8.87 19.16
CA GLU A 432 10.92 -10.34 19.11
C GLU A 432 9.76 -10.95 18.31
N ILE A 433 9.96 -12.18 17.83
CA ILE A 433 8.87 -12.97 17.25
C ILE A 433 7.86 -13.27 18.35
N ARG A 434 6.58 -13.06 18.07
CA ARG A 434 5.50 -13.34 19.01
C ARG A 434 5.17 -14.84 18.95
N CYS A 435 5.79 -15.62 19.84
CA CYS A 435 5.48 -17.04 20.03
C CYS A 435 3.96 -17.27 20.17
N ASP A 436 3.45 -18.37 19.61
CA ASP A 436 2.04 -18.79 19.62
C ASP A 436 1.06 -17.82 18.91
N SER A 437 1.55 -16.80 18.18
CA SER A 437 0.66 -15.85 17.49
C SER A 437 0.14 -16.34 16.14
N ALA A 438 0.66 -17.44 15.61
CA ALA A 438 0.26 -17.98 14.32
C ALA A 438 -0.96 -18.89 14.43
N GLY A 439 -1.82 -18.87 13.43
CA GLY A 439 -2.92 -19.82 13.31
C GLY A 439 -2.37 -21.22 13.12
N ALA A 440 -2.77 -22.14 14.01
CA ALA A 440 -2.38 -23.54 13.91
C ALA A 440 -3.02 -24.21 12.69
N GLY A 441 -2.31 -25.14 12.06
CA GLY A 441 -2.84 -25.92 10.96
C GLY A 441 -1.91 -27.05 10.59
N ARG A 442 -2.31 -27.91 9.65
CA ARG A 442 -1.35 -28.83 9.00
C ARG A 442 -0.14 -28.03 8.53
N PHE A 443 -0.42 -26.88 7.93
CA PHE A 443 0.52 -25.80 7.72
C PHE A 443 0.15 -24.63 8.65
N ARG A 444 1.11 -24.17 9.42
CA ARG A 444 0.98 -23.09 10.40
C ARG A 444 1.08 -21.75 9.67
N GLY A 445 0.29 -20.74 10.06
CA GLY A 445 0.53 -19.37 9.58
C GLY A 445 1.90 -18.83 10.03
N GLY A 446 2.34 -17.69 9.51
CA GLY A 446 3.51 -16.99 10.02
C GLY A 446 3.25 -16.41 11.41
N CYS A 447 4.28 -16.29 12.24
CA CYS A 447 4.16 -15.58 13.51
C CYS A 447 4.17 -14.06 13.28
N GLY A 448 3.46 -13.34 14.14
CA GLY A 448 3.58 -11.89 14.28
C GLY A 448 4.80 -11.50 15.13
N LEU A 449 4.84 -10.23 15.50
CA LEU A 449 5.94 -9.54 16.16
C LEU A 449 5.46 -8.91 17.46
N ARG A 450 6.33 -8.87 18.47
CA ARG A 450 6.17 -8.02 19.66
C ARG A 450 7.22 -6.92 19.65
N ARG A 451 6.77 -5.68 19.84
CA ARG A 451 7.61 -4.50 20.04
C ARG A 451 7.22 -3.77 21.31
N ASP A 452 8.17 -3.59 22.22
CA ASP A 452 7.97 -2.77 23.42
C ASP A 452 8.77 -1.46 23.28
N ILE A 453 8.07 -0.34 23.35
CA ILE A 453 8.64 1.00 23.18
C ILE A 453 8.54 1.74 24.51
N ARG A 454 9.65 2.32 24.97
CA ARG A 454 9.69 3.28 26.08
C ARG A 454 9.99 4.68 25.57
N PHE A 455 9.31 5.69 26.12
CA PHE A 455 9.50 7.07 25.72
C PHE A 455 10.50 7.80 26.64
N ARG A 456 11.36 8.63 26.05
CA ARG A 456 12.37 9.49 26.71
C ARG A 456 11.93 10.94 26.83
N SER A 457 11.04 11.40 25.94
CA SER A 457 10.46 12.74 25.94
C SER A 457 8.95 12.68 25.97
N ALA A 458 8.31 13.80 26.34
CA ALA A 458 6.88 13.97 26.19
C ALA A 458 6.52 14.16 24.72
N GLY A 459 5.33 13.74 24.32
CA GLY A 459 4.85 13.88 22.96
C GLY A 459 3.56 13.11 22.72
N GLU A 460 3.34 12.75 21.48
CA GLU A 460 2.18 11.98 21.05
C GLU A 460 2.61 10.71 20.33
N PHE A 461 1.93 9.61 20.66
CA PHE A 461 2.05 8.34 19.98
C PHE A 461 0.72 8.01 19.30
N LEU A 462 0.77 7.81 18.00
CA LEU A 462 -0.37 7.47 17.17
C LEU A 462 -0.23 5.98 16.84
N SER A 463 -1.12 5.16 17.40
CA SER A 463 -1.31 3.78 16.94
C SER A 463 -2.25 3.77 15.75
N VAL A 464 -1.92 3.01 14.70
CA VAL A 464 -2.72 2.83 13.49
C VAL A 464 -2.87 1.34 13.23
N ILE A 465 -3.79 0.72 13.97
CA ILE A 465 -4.13 -0.69 13.86
C ILE A 465 -5.65 -0.80 13.82
N LYS A 466 -6.18 -1.49 12.82
CA LYS A 466 -7.62 -1.63 12.54
C LYS A 466 -8.11 -3.08 12.62
N ARG A 467 -7.23 -4.02 13.01
CA ARG A 467 -7.53 -5.44 13.25
C ARG A 467 -7.18 -5.89 14.67
N THR A 468 -7.81 -5.24 15.63
CA THR A 468 -7.71 -5.55 17.06
C THR A 468 -8.94 -6.24 17.63
N LYS A 469 -10.09 -6.14 16.97
CA LYS A 469 -11.35 -6.80 17.39
C LYS A 469 -11.65 -8.08 16.63
N THR A 470 -11.09 -8.25 15.42
CA THR A 470 -11.39 -9.37 14.52
C THR A 470 -10.13 -10.17 14.16
N PRO A 471 -10.17 -11.51 14.26
CA PRO A 471 -9.00 -12.34 13.95
C PRO A 471 -8.83 -12.50 12.43
N PRO A 472 -7.59 -12.62 11.94
CA PRO A 472 -7.32 -13.12 10.60
C PRO A 472 -7.99 -14.47 10.33
N TRP A 473 -8.60 -14.62 9.14
CA TRP A 473 -9.31 -15.84 8.79
C TRP A 473 -8.36 -16.98 8.40
N ALA A 474 -8.78 -18.21 8.68
CA ALA A 474 -8.04 -19.44 8.38
C ALA A 474 -8.72 -20.25 7.26
N LEU A 475 -8.07 -21.31 6.78
CA LEU A 475 -8.57 -22.15 5.68
C LEU A 475 -8.55 -23.65 6.00
N ALA A 476 -9.49 -24.37 5.37
CA ALA A 476 -9.53 -25.83 5.33
C ALA A 476 -9.41 -26.53 6.70
N GLY A 477 -9.94 -25.93 7.77
CA GLY A 477 -9.87 -26.48 9.13
C GLY A 477 -8.66 -26.04 9.97
N GLY A 478 -7.84 -25.12 9.45
CA GLY A 478 -6.85 -24.40 10.25
C GLY A 478 -7.51 -23.45 11.25
N ALA A 479 -6.76 -23.06 12.27
CA ALA A 479 -7.18 -22.14 13.32
C ALA A 479 -6.86 -20.68 12.96
N GLU A 480 -7.73 -19.79 13.43
CA GLU A 480 -7.53 -18.34 13.34
C GLU A 480 -6.57 -17.87 14.46
N PRO A 481 -5.56 -17.04 14.15
CA PRO A 481 -4.67 -16.48 15.16
C PRO A 481 -5.36 -15.42 16.02
N GLU A 482 -4.73 -15.08 17.14
CA GLU A 482 -5.14 -13.91 17.91
C GLU A 482 -4.99 -12.61 17.10
N PRO A 483 -5.94 -11.66 17.21
CA PRO A 483 -5.83 -10.34 16.60
C PRO A 483 -4.58 -9.57 17.06
N SER A 484 -4.28 -8.48 16.34
CA SER A 484 -3.25 -7.54 16.77
C SER A 484 -3.69 -6.82 18.05
N GLN A 485 -2.76 -6.46 18.91
CA GLN A 485 -3.07 -5.77 20.17
C GLN A 485 -2.11 -4.61 20.39
N VAL A 486 -2.64 -3.52 20.94
CA VAL A 486 -1.82 -2.44 21.48
C VAL A 486 -2.13 -2.29 22.95
N LEU A 487 -1.13 -2.54 23.78
CA LEU A 487 -1.21 -2.32 25.22
C LEU A 487 -0.48 -1.03 25.55
N ALA A 488 -1.25 0.02 25.82
CA ALA A 488 -0.71 1.31 26.20
C ALA A 488 -0.53 1.38 27.72
N PHE A 489 0.62 1.86 28.17
CA PHE A 489 0.98 2.09 29.57
C PHE A 489 0.87 0.85 30.48
N PRO A 490 1.42 -0.31 30.07
CA PRO A 490 1.31 -1.55 30.84
C PRO A 490 1.88 -1.43 32.25
N GLY A 491 1.17 -2.01 33.23
CA GLY A 491 1.56 -2.03 34.64
C GLY A 491 1.36 -0.70 35.36
N THR A 492 0.57 0.22 34.80
CA THR A 492 0.25 1.53 35.40
C THR A 492 -1.26 1.72 35.53
N GLU A 493 -1.68 2.74 36.27
CA GLU A 493 -3.10 3.11 36.38
C GLU A 493 -3.72 3.60 35.05
N ARG A 494 -2.89 3.91 34.05
CA ARG A 494 -3.31 4.36 32.70
C ARG A 494 -3.41 3.20 31.70
N GLU A 495 -3.20 1.96 32.13
CA GLU A 495 -3.19 0.80 31.26
C GLU A 495 -4.49 0.69 30.46
N GLN A 496 -4.37 0.55 29.14
CA GLN A 496 -5.51 0.37 28.25
C GLN A 496 -5.13 -0.41 27.00
N ARG A 497 -6.08 -1.20 26.50
CA ARG A 497 -6.00 -1.82 25.16
C ARG A 497 -6.64 -0.90 24.14
N VAL A 498 -5.93 -0.66 23.04
CA VAL A 498 -6.39 0.27 21.99
C VAL A 498 -6.19 -0.34 20.61
N GLY A 499 -6.94 0.16 19.63
CA GLY A 499 -6.68 -0.05 18.20
C GLY A 499 -5.99 1.16 17.62
N THR A 500 -6.68 1.87 16.72
CA THR A 500 -6.22 3.15 16.18
C THR A 500 -6.51 4.27 17.18
N LYS A 501 -5.47 4.93 17.70
CA LYS A 501 -5.64 5.99 18.71
C LYS A 501 -4.43 6.91 18.79
N ARG A 502 -4.68 8.21 19.01
CA ARG A 502 -3.68 9.20 19.39
C ARG A 502 -3.58 9.26 20.92
N LEU A 503 -2.39 9.04 21.46
CA LEU A 503 -2.10 8.94 22.89
C LEU A 503 -1.04 9.96 23.28
N THR A 504 -1.28 10.71 24.36
CA THR A 504 -0.24 11.54 24.97
C THR A 504 0.70 10.66 25.79
N VAL A 505 2.00 10.76 25.52
CA VAL A 505 3.05 10.00 26.21
C VAL A 505 3.95 10.91 27.03
N ARG A 506 4.47 10.39 28.14
CA ARG A 506 5.41 11.05 29.06
C ARG A 506 6.71 10.26 29.13
N PRO A 507 7.83 10.89 29.54
CA PRO A 507 9.06 10.17 29.81
C PRO A 507 8.83 8.99 30.77
N GLY A 508 9.30 7.81 30.39
CA GLY A 508 9.13 6.56 31.14
C GLY A 508 7.88 5.76 30.79
N ASP A 509 6.89 6.35 30.11
CA ASP A 509 5.73 5.61 29.60
C ASP A 509 6.18 4.50 28.63
N ARG A 510 5.40 3.42 28.57
CA ARG A 510 5.63 2.28 27.69
C ARG A 510 4.41 1.98 26.82
N ILE A 511 4.63 1.51 25.61
CA ILE A 511 3.60 0.96 24.72
C ILE A 511 4.12 -0.35 24.14
N SER A 512 3.29 -1.40 24.19
CA SER A 512 3.58 -2.69 23.56
C SER A 512 2.67 -2.90 22.35
N LEU A 513 3.27 -3.16 21.21
CA LEU A 513 2.62 -3.54 19.96
C LEU A 513 2.80 -5.04 19.76
N LEU A 514 1.69 -5.75 19.56
CA LEU A 514 1.64 -7.20 19.41
C LEU A 514 0.92 -7.49 18.10
N THR A 515 1.65 -7.69 17.01
CA THR A 515 1.02 -7.91 15.70
C THR A 515 0.46 -9.34 15.60
N ALA A 516 -0.57 -9.50 14.79
CA ALA A 516 -1.17 -10.81 14.52
C ALA A 516 -0.25 -11.69 13.66
N GLY A 517 -0.32 -13.00 13.89
CA GLY A 517 0.16 -13.98 12.92
C GLY A 517 -0.82 -14.16 11.76
N GLY A 518 -0.47 -15.04 10.82
CA GLY A 518 -1.37 -15.43 9.73
C GLY A 518 -2.27 -16.62 10.10
N GLY A 519 -3.33 -16.80 9.33
CA GLY A 519 -4.24 -17.96 9.44
C GLY A 519 -3.56 -19.29 9.15
N GLY A 520 -3.98 -20.35 9.87
CA GLY A 520 -3.54 -21.71 9.59
C GLY A 520 -4.26 -22.34 8.40
N HIS A 521 -3.71 -23.41 7.85
CA HIS A 521 -4.31 -24.19 6.76
C HIS A 521 -4.32 -25.68 7.08
N GLY A 522 -5.49 -26.31 6.99
CA GLY A 522 -5.67 -27.75 7.27
C GLY A 522 -5.72 -28.08 8.77
N ASP A 523 -6.19 -29.28 9.12
CA ASP A 523 -6.28 -29.75 10.50
C ASP A 523 -4.89 -29.76 11.20
N PRO A 524 -4.69 -29.00 12.30
CA PRO A 524 -3.45 -29.00 13.08
C PRO A 524 -2.98 -30.39 13.51
N ARG A 525 -3.91 -31.32 13.79
CA ARG A 525 -3.58 -32.70 14.22
C ARG A 525 -2.95 -33.55 13.13
N THR A 526 -2.92 -33.06 11.90
CA THR A 526 -2.28 -33.72 10.76
C THR A 526 -0.91 -33.13 10.40
N ARG A 527 -0.44 -32.12 11.14
CA ARG A 527 0.92 -31.58 10.97
C ARG A 527 1.97 -32.63 11.34
N ASP A 528 3.06 -32.64 10.59
CA ASP A 528 4.21 -33.50 10.89
C ASP A 528 4.77 -33.19 12.29
N PRO A 529 4.83 -34.16 13.22
CA PRO A 529 5.37 -33.94 14.55
C PRO A 529 6.82 -33.44 14.59
N ASP A 530 7.64 -33.74 13.58
CA ASP A 530 9.01 -33.22 13.49
C ASP A 530 9.02 -31.72 13.19
N LEU A 531 8.10 -31.24 12.34
CA LEU A 531 7.92 -29.81 12.11
C LEU A 531 7.42 -29.09 13.36
N VAL A 532 6.55 -29.72 14.15
CA VAL A 532 6.11 -29.15 15.44
C VAL A 532 7.28 -29.05 16.42
N ARG A 533 8.14 -30.08 16.51
CA ARG A 533 9.35 -30.03 17.35
C ARG A 533 10.31 -28.92 16.91
N ALA A 534 10.49 -28.75 15.60
CA ALA A 534 11.28 -27.65 15.05
C ALA A 534 10.67 -26.29 15.39
N ASP A 535 9.35 -26.12 15.25
CA ASP A 535 8.65 -24.89 15.63
C ASP A 535 8.84 -24.54 17.12
N VAL A 536 8.90 -25.54 18.01
CA VAL A 536 9.20 -25.34 19.43
C VAL A 536 10.65 -24.95 19.66
N ALA A 537 11.59 -25.58 18.98
CA ALA A 537 13.01 -25.27 19.08
C ALA A 537 13.33 -23.84 18.60
N GLU A 538 12.66 -23.39 17.54
CA GLU A 538 12.80 -22.05 16.96
C GLU A 538 11.96 -20.98 17.68
N GLY A 539 11.12 -21.37 18.64
CA GLY A 539 10.31 -20.45 19.44
C GLY A 539 9.05 -19.90 18.73
N TYR A 540 8.65 -20.47 17.59
CA TYR A 540 7.40 -20.13 16.92
C TYR A 540 6.19 -20.63 17.71
N VAL A 541 6.30 -21.83 18.27
CA VAL A 541 5.25 -22.53 19.03
C VAL A 541 5.78 -22.88 20.41
N SER A 542 5.00 -22.70 21.46
CA SER A 542 5.38 -23.13 22.81
C SER A 542 5.12 -24.62 23.01
N ALA A 543 5.79 -25.24 23.98
CA ALA A 543 5.51 -26.64 24.35
C ALA A 543 4.04 -26.86 24.79
N ALA A 544 3.37 -25.81 25.28
CA ALA A 544 1.96 -25.87 25.62
C ALA A 544 1.07 -25.90 24.37
N ALA A 545 1.32 -25.02 23.41
CA ALA A 545 0.61 -25.00 22.12
C ALA A 545 0.89 -26.27 21.30
N ALA A 546 2.13 -26.77 21.28
CA ALA A 546 2.49 -28.05 20.67
C ALA A 546 1.58 -29.20 21.13
N ARG A 547 1.33 -29.29 22.44
CA ARG A 547 0.44 -30.30 23.01
C ARG A 547 -1.04 -30.01 22.74
N ASN A 548 -1.48 -28.77 22.95
CA ASN A 548 -2.89 -28.40 22.92
C ASN A 548 -3.43 -28.40 21.48
N ASP A 549 -2.71 -27.79 20.55
CA ASP A 549 -3.17 -27.56 19.19
C ASP A 549 -2.81 -28.73 18.28
N TYR A 550 -1.56 -29.22 18.36
CA TYR A 550 -1.04 -30.26 17.48
C TYR A 550 -1.05 -31.68 18.08
N GLY A 551 -1.22 -31.82 19.40
CA GLY A 551 -1.17 -33.13 20.06
C GLY A 551 0.23 -33.74 20.18
N VAL A 552 1.28 -32.90 20.08
CA VAL A 552 2.68 -33.35 20.16
C VAL A 552 3.26 -32.96 21.51
N GLU A 553 3.69 -33.96 22.29
CA GLU A 553 4.44 -33.70 23.52
C GLU A 553 5.91 -33.43 23.19
N VAL A 554 6.43 -32.31 23.70
CA VAL A 554 7.83 -31.92 23.59
C VAL A 554 8.36 -31.68 25.00
N SER A 555 9.40 -32.43 25.39
CA SER A 555 10.13 -32.16 26.64
C SER A 555 11.13 -31.03 26.39
N ARG A 556 11.27 -30.13 27.38
CA ARG A 556 12.21 -29.01 27.30
C ARG A 556 13.66 -29.47 27.35
#